data_AF-A0A090DLC4-F1
#
_entry.id   AF-A0A090DLC4-F1
#
_cell.length_a   1.000
_cell.length_b   1.000
_cell.length_c   1.000
_cell.angle_alpha   90.00
_cell.angle_beta   90.00
_cell.angle_gamma   90.00
#
_symmetry.space_group_name_H-M   'P 1'
#
loop_
_entity.id
_entity.type
_entity.pdbx_description
1 polymer ?
#
loop_
_entity_poly.entity_id
_entity_poly.type
_entity_poly.pdbx_seq_one_letter_code
_entity_poly.pdbx_strand_id
1 'polypeptide(L)'
;MHDDRVDDTVDVVHGHQQLSLFNAHYYRRCFLPIHVYDAATCRPVAMVLRLGKTPTGEEIRGYLRRLVRRIRARWPTTRILIRGDGHYGRAHIMARCENNGVDYPFGQPGNKVLQRLVDESADDIRTRRALERKSVLRVMPKPLQGEILEDETSRLRSHRGNRDGLDIRFVVTNLDKGSAEHIYDVIYCARGRAENLIKMHKSQLASDRTSCRSPIANQVRLVLHTAAYWLMLTLREGGAHDASSAQRRVGYAAAQAAQARRTTAHQGPTYGRTGPAA
;
A
#
# COMPACT_ATOMS: atom_id res chain seq x y z
N MET A 1 -3.25 -5.42 -15.20
CA MET A 1 -2.29 -4.46 -14.61
C MET A 1 -1.77 -5.08 -13.33
N HIS A 2 -0.45 -5.18 -13.17
CA HIS A 2 0.19 -5.57 -11.93
C HIS A 2 0.64 -4.29 -11.23
N ASP A 3 0.18 -4.07 -10.01
CA ASP A 3 0.50 -2.88 -9.22
C ASP A 3 1.31 -3.34 -8.01
N ASP A 4 2.59 -3.01 -7.98
CA ASP A 4 3.51 -3.42 -6.93
C ASP A 4 3.86 -2.23 -6.04
N ARG A 5 3.77 -2.43 -4.72
CA ARG A 5 4.34 -1.51 -3.73
C ARG A 5 5.65 -2.07 -3.21
N VAL A 6 6.71 -1.29 -3.37
CA VAL A 6 8.06 -1.59 -2.90
C VAL A 6 8.35 -0.72 -1.69
N ASP A 7 8.75 -1.35 -0.60
CA ASP A 7 9.08 -0.66 0.65
C ASP A 7 10.28 -1.30 1.34
N ASP A 8 11.04 -0.49 2.06
CA ASP A 8 12.17 -0.91 2.87
C ASP A 8 11.77 -0.86 4.33
N THR A 9 12.06 -1.91 5.09
CA THR A 9 11.66 -1.97 6.50
C THR A 9 12.81 -2.29 7.43
N VAL A 10 12.86 -1.66 8.60
CA VAL A 10 13.93 -1.89 9.57
C VAL A 10 13.82 -3.28 10.19
N ASP A 11 14.90 -4.06 10.15
CA ASP A 11 15.02 -5.36 10.81
C ASP A 11 16.21 -5.29 11.76
N VAL A 12 15.92 -5.16 13.07
CA VAL A 12 16.95 -4.90 14.08
C VAL A 12 17.72 -6.17 14.36
N VAL A 13 19.04 -6.09 14.22
CA VAL A 13 19.92 -7.25 14.39
C VAL A 13 20.21 -7.50 15.86
N HIS A 14 20.16 -8.76 16.25
CA HIS A 14 20.69 -9.24 17.53
C HIS A 14 22.11 -9.78 17.37
N GLY A 15 23.04 -9.25 18.18
CA GLY A 15 24.45 -9.62 18.14
C GLY A 15 25.20 -9.08 16.91
N HIS A 16 26.33 -9.69 16.59
CA HIS A 16 27.17 -9.32 15.45
C HIS A 16 26.91 -10.28 14.28
N GLN A 17 26.00 -9.90 13.39
CA GLN A 17 25.72 -10.64 12.15
C GLN A 17 26.41 -9.97 10.96
N GLN A 18 26.85 -10.77 9.98
CA GLN A 18 27.46 -10.24 8.76
C GLN A 18 26.46 -9.35 8.00
N LEU A 19 26.96 -8.33 7.30
CA LEU A 19 26.18 -7.35 6.51
C LEU A 19 25.22 -6.46 7.30
N SER A 20 25.14 -6.63 8.63
CA SER A 20 24.41 -5.70 9.50
C SER A 20 25.19 -4.39 9.63
N LEU A 21 24.56 -3.27 9.31
CA LEU A 21 25.17 -1.94 9.35
C LEU A 21 24.48 -1.06 10.38
N PHE A 22 25.22 -0.14 10.99
CA PHE A 22 24.60 0.91 11.81
C PHE A 22 23.89 1.89 10.87
N ASN A 23 22.62 2.17 11.17
CA ASN A 23 21.82 3.14 10.46
C ASN A 23 21.49 4.30 11.38
N ALA A 24 21.96 5.51 11.02
CA ALA A 24 21.77 6.70 11.84
C ALA A 24 20.30 7.13 11.94
N HIS A 25 19.49 6.90 10.91
CA HIS A 25 18.06 7.25 10.93
C HIS A 25 17.28 6.40 11.93
N TYR A 26 17.59 5.10 12.02
CA TYR A 26 16.96 4.19 12.98
C TYR A 26 17.70 4.10 14.32
N TYR A 27 18.89 4.70 14.43
CA TYR A 27 19.79 4.64 15.59
C TYR A 27 20.03 3.21 16.12
N ARG A 28 20.16 2.27 15.18
CA ARG A 28 20.28 0.83 15.44
C ARG A 28 21.18 0.18 14.40
N ARG A 29 21.77 -0.97 14.75
CA ARG A 29 22.36 -1.90 13.78
C ARG A 29 21.24 -2.77 13.21
N CYS A 30 21.05 -2.72 11.91
CA CYS A 30 19.90 -3.36 11.27
C CYS A 30 20.25 -3.92 9.88
N PHE A 31 19.31 -4.70 9.37
CA PHE A 31 19.10 -4.90 7.94
C PHE A 31 17.99 -3.95 7.46
N LEU A 32 17.89 -3.75 6.15
CA LEU A 32 16.76 -3.06 5.52
C LEU A 32 16.19 -3.90 4.37
N PRO A 33 15.49 -5.02 4.66
CA PRO A 33 14.85 -5.82 3.62
C PRO A 33 13.91 -4.99 2.74
N ILE A 34 13.95 -5.22 1.43
CA ILE A 34 12.90 -4.79 0.50
C ILE A 34 11.76 -5.79 0.59
N HIS A 35 10.56 -5.27 0.81
CA HIS A 35 9.31 -5.99 0.67
C HIS A 35 8.53 -5.47 -0.53
N VAL A 36 8.12 -6.38 -1.41
CA VAL A 36 7.26 -6.09 -2.55
C VAL A 36 5.94 -6.82 -2.38
N TYR A 37 4.84 -6.09 -2.46
CA TYR A 37 3.49 -6.65 -2.42
C TYR A 37 2.67 -6.19 -3.61
N ASP A 38 1.84 -7.09 -4.13
CA ASP A 38 0.81 -6.73 -5.10
C ASP A 38 -0.29 -5.94 -4.37
N ALA A 39 -0.54 -4.73 -4.84
CA ALA A 39 -1.43 -3.75 -4.26
C ALA A 39 -2.89 -4.20 -4.23
N ALA A 40 -3.30 -4.95 -5.25
CA ALA A 40 -4.67 -5.37 -5.43
C ALA A 40 -5.01 -6.52 -4.46
N THR A 41 -4.16 -7.54 -4.43
CA THR A 41 -4.38 -8.76 -3.65
C THR A 41 -3.70 -8.76 -2.28
N CYS A 42 -2.84 -7.78 -2.00
CA CYS A 42 -2.02 -7.70 -0.79
C CYS A 42 -1.01 -8.86 -0.63
N ARG A 43 -0.76 -9.62 -1.71
CA ARG A 43 0.08 -10.82 -1.66
C ARG A 43 1.56 -10.48 -1.87
N PRO A 44 2.50 -11.13 -1.15
CA PRO A 44 3.93 -10.93 -1.34
C PRO A 44 4.39 -11.31 -2.75
N VAL A 45 5.09 -10.41 -3.44
CA VAL A 45 5.71 -10.66 -4.75
C VAL A 45 7.19 -11.02 -4.60
N ALA A 46 7.93 -10.26 -3.80
CA ALA A 46 9.36 -10.48 -3.58
C ALA A 46 9.80 -9.95 -2.21
N MET A 47 10.73 -10.67 -1.57
CA MET A 47 11.34 -10.28 -0.31
C MET A 47 12.86 -10.43 -0.41
N VAL A 48 13.59 -9.32 -0.26
CA VAL A 48 15.04 -9.30 -0.47
C VAL A 48 15.72 -8.70 0.75
N LEU A 49 16.49 -9.51 1.47
CA LEU A 49 17.31 -9.07 2.59
C LEU A 49 18.42 -8.15 2.07
N ARG A 50 18.62 -7.02 2.74
CA ARG A 50 19.63 -6.02 2.34
C ARG A 50 20.40 -5.51 3.53
N LEU A 51 21.55 -4.92 3.24
CA LEU A 51 22.36 -4.20 4.23
C LEU A 51 21.53 -3.08 4.87
N GLY A 52 21.85 -2.75 6.13
CA GLY A 52 21.21 -1.68 6.90
C GLY A 52 21.48 -0.26 6.43
N LYS A 53 21.62 -0.01 5.13
CA LYS A 53 21.88 1.31 4.54
C LYS A 53 20.82 1.70 3.52
N THR A 54 20.66 3.00 3.30
CA THR A 54 19.89 3.53 2.18
C THR A 54 20.43 2.93 0.88
N PRO A 55 19.57 2.38 0.00
CA PRO A 55 20.04 1.80 -1.23
C PRO A 55 20.71 2.84 -2.14
N THR A 56 21.73 2.41 -2.86
CA THR A 56 22.22 3.17 -4.02
C THR A 56 21.25 3.03 -5.19
N GLY A 57 21.36 3.93 -6.16
CA GLY A 57 20.53 3.88 -7.36
C GLY A 57 20.75 2.61 -8.17
N GLU A 58 22.01 2.16 -8.21
CA GLU A 58 22.43 0.92 -8.85
C GLU A 58 21.78 -0.31 -8.22
N GLU A 59 21.74 -0.37 -6.88
CA GLU A 59 21.09 -1.46 -6.14
C GLU A 59 19.60 -1.53 -6.50
N ILE A 60 18.88 -0.40 -6.44
CA ILE A 60 17.46 -0.33 -6.78
C ILE A 60 17.22 -0.76 -8.22
N ARG A 61 18.02 -0.24 -9.15
CA ARG A 61 17.96 -0.61 -10.57
C ARG A 61 18.13 -2.11 -10.76
N GLY A 62 19.08 -2.72 -10.05
CA GLY A 62 19.31 -4.17 -10.06
C GLY A 62 18.08 -4.96 -9.60
N TYR A 63 17.45 -4.54 -8.50
CA TYR A 63 16.25 -5.19 -7.95
C TYR A 63 15.05 -5.04 -8.89
N LEU A 64 14.73 -3.82 -9.32
CA LEU A 64 13.60 -3.54 -10.21
C LEU A 64 13.75 -4.27 -11.55
N ARG A 65 14.94 -4.25 -12.15
CA ARG A 65 15.23 -4.99 -13.40
C ARG A 65 14.95 -6.48 -13.23
N ARG A 66 15.38 -7.09 -12.12
CA ARG A 66 15.18 -8.52 -11.86
C ARG A 66 13.70 -8.84 -11.63
N LEU A 67 12.98 -7.99 -10.89
CA LEU A 67 11.55 -8.09 -10.65
C LEU A 67 10.75 -8.02 -11.95
N VAL A 68 10.91 -6.93 -12.71
CA VAL A 68 10.22 -6.70 -13.99
C VAL A 68 10.49 -7.82 -14.99
N ARG A 69 11.76 -8.27 -15.11
CA ARG A 69 12.10 -9.39 -16.00
C ARG A 69 11.39 -10.68 -15.61
N ARG A 70 11.27 -10.98 -14.32
CA ARG A 70 10.59 -12.19 -13.83
C ARG A 70 9.08 -12.12 -14.08
N ILE A 71 8.46 -10.97 -13.84
CA ILE A 71 7.03 -10.76 -14.14
C ILE A 71 6.79 -10.93 -15.64
N ARG A 72 7.57 -10.25 -16.49
CA ARG A 72 7.39 -10.31 -17.95
C ARG A 72 7.69 -11.67 -18.56
N ALA A 73 8.60 -12.45 -17.97
CA ALA A 73 8.83 -13.82 -18.41
C ALA A 73 7.58 -14.70 -18.29
N ARG A 74 6.68 -14.40 -17.34
CA ARG A 74 5.42 -15.14 -17.15
C ARG A 74 4.21 -14.43 -17.76
N TRP A 75 4.22 -13.10 -17.76
CA TRP A 75 3.15 -12.24 -18.27
C TRP A 75 3.72 -11.12 -19.16
N PRO A 76 4.02 -11.41 -20.44
CA PRO A 76 4.75 -10.49 -21.32
C PRO A 76 4.06 -9.16 -21.59
N THR A 77 2.73 -9.15 -21.66
CA THR A 77 1.91 -7.98 -22.04
C THR A 77 1.34 -7.23 -20.84
N THR A 78 1.63 -7.66 -19.61
CA THR A 78 1.07 -7.02 -18.41
C THR A 78 1.70 -5.65 -18.19
N ARG A 79 0.86 -4.61 -18.09
CA ARG A 79 1.26 -3.30 -17.56
C ARG A 79 1.70 -3.45 -16.11
N ILE A 80 2.87 -2.91 -15.78
CA ILE A 80 3.45 -2.95 -14.44
C ILE A 80 3.48 -1.52 -13.92
N LEU A 81 2.88 -1.29 -12.76
CA LEU A 81 2.97 -0.05 -12.01
C LEU A 81 3.76 -0.30 -10.73
N ILE A 82 4.77 0.52 -10.45
CA ILE A 82 5.61 0.40 -9.25
C ILE A 82 5.46 1.65 -8.41
N ARG A 83 5.09 1.44 -7.14
CA ARG A 83 4.99 2.48 -6.12
C ARG A 83 6.16 2.35 -5.16
N GLY A 84 6.76 3.47 -4.80
CA GLY A 84 7.90 3.49 -3.89
C GLY A 84 8.13 4.86 -3.27
N ASP A 85 8.95 4.90 -2.23
CA ASP A 85 9.32 6.12 -1.51
C ASP A 85 10.43 6.92 -2.19
N GLY A 86 10.90 7.97 -1.51
CA GLY A 86 11.84 8.97 -2.00
C GLY A 86 13.06 8.45 -2.76
N HIS A 87 13.66 7.35 -2.31
CA HIS A 87 14.88 6.81 -2.93
C HIS A 87 14.62 6.10 -4.26
N TYR A 88 13.38 5.77 -4.60
CA TYR A 88 12.99 5.25 -5.91
C TYR A 88 12.81 6.38 -6.95
N GLY A 89 12.52 7.60 -6.52
CA GLY A 89 12.34 8.79 -7.37
C GLY A 89 13.62 9.39 -7.96
N ARG A 90 14.72 8.63 -8.10
CA ARG A 90 15.96 9.13 -8.71
C ARG A 90 15.86 9.14 -10.24
N ALA A 91 16.39 10.16 -10.88
CA ALA A 91 16.30 10.36 -12.34
C ALA A 91 16.63 9.10 -13.18
N HIS A 92 17.77 8.44 -12.91
CA HIS A 92 18.16 7.24 -13.67
C HIS A 92 17.29 6.00 -13.37
N ILE A 93 16.54 5.97 -12.25
CA ILE A 93 15.57 4.91 -11.95
C ILE A 93 14.29 5.19 -12.75
N MET A 94 13.83 6.44 -12.75
CA MET A 94 12.68 6.91 -13.53
C MET A 94 12.88 6.67 -15.03
N ALA A 95 14.00 7.14 -15.58
CA ALA A 95 14.39 6.89 -16.98
C ALA A 95 14.40 5.39 -17.30
N ARG A 96 14.80 4.53 -16.35
CA ARG A 96 14.76 3.08 -16.56
C ARG A 96 13.33 2.54 -16.58
N CYS A 97 12.45 3.04 -15.71
CA CYS A 97 11.05 2.67 -15.72
C CYS A 97 10.40 3.06 -17.06
N GLU A 98 10.59 4.30 -17.51
CA GLU A 98 10.08 4.82 -18.78
C GLU A 98 10.58 3.99 -19.97
N ASN A 99 11.90 3.79 -20.09
CA ASN A 99 12.51 2.96 -21.15
C ASN A 99 12.07 1.50 -21.14
N ASN A 100 11.48 1.00 -20.05
CA ASN A 100 10.96 -0.35 -19.97
C ASN A 100 9.44 -0.40 -19.97
N GLY A 101 8.71 0.71 -20.15
CA GLY A 101 7.24 0.73 -20.10
C GLY A 101 6.71 0.30 -18.74
N VAL A 102 7.30 0.83 -17.68
CA VAL A 102 6.87 0.66 -16.28
C VAL A 102 6.29 1.99 -15.80
N ASP A 103 5.05 1.95 -15.35
CA ASP A 103 4.36 3.09 -14.77
C ASP A 103 4.82 3.28 -13.31
N TYR A 104 4.86 4.52 -12.82
CA TYR A 104 5.14 4.80 -11.41
C TYR A 104 4.47 6.05 -10.90
N PRO A 105 4.10 6.03 -9.61
CA PRO A 105 4.25 7.19 -8.75
C PRO A 105 5.29 6.90 -7.64
N PHE A 106 6.35 7.71 -7.60
CA PHE A 106 7.37 7.65 -6.55
C PHE A 106 7.29 8.87 -5.62
N GLY A 107 7.57 8.65 -4.34
CA GLY A 107 7.83 9.75 -3.43
C GLY A 107 9.02 10.57 -3.92
N GLN A 108 8.97 11.87 -3.72
CA GLN A 108 10.06 12.78 -4.01
C GLN A 108 10.42 13.53 -2.72
N PRO A 109 11.66 13.44 -2.22
CA PRO A 109 12.09 14.27 -1.11
C PRO A 109 12.00 15.75 -1.49
N GLY A 110 11.47 16.56 -0.58
CA GLY A 110 11.45 18.02 -0.74
C GLY A 110 12.87 18.57 -0.84
N ASN A 111 13.06 19.59 -1.67
CA ASN A 111 14.31 20.34 -1.79
C ASN A 111 14.01 21.84 -1.81
N LYS A 112 15.03 22.70 -1.69
CA LYS A 112 14.84 24.16 -1.62
C LYS A 112 14.13 24.76 -2.85
N VAL A 113 14.24 24.13 -4.03
CA VAL A 113 13.54 24.58 -5.24
C VAL A 113 12.07 24.19 -5.14
N LEU A 114 11.80 22.91 -4.83
CA LEU A 114 10.45 22.40 -4.62
C LEU A 114 9.74 23.08 -3.45
N GLN A 115 10.45 23.54 -2.41
CA GLN A 115 9.87 24.33 -1.33
C GLN A 115 9.49 25.73 -1.81
N ARG A 116 10.41 26.43 -2.48
CA ARG A 116 10.17 27.77 -3.05
C ARG A 116 8.99 27.83 -4.01
N LEU A 117 8.88 26.86 -4.91
CA LEU A 117 7.77 26.75 -5.86
C LEU A 117 6.39 26.67 -5.21
N VAL A 118 6.38 26.40 -3.91
CA VAL A 118 5.21 25.91 -3.24
C VAL A 118 4.94 26.69 -1.95
N ASP A 119 5.81 27.64 -1.61
CA ASP A 119 5.77 28.47 -0.41
C ASP A 119 4.49 29.31 -0.34
N GLU A 120 4.08 29.94 -1.44
CA GLU A 120 2.86 30.76 -1.48
C GLU A 120 1.60 29.95 -1.12
N SER A 121 1.39 28.79 -1.77
CA SER A 121 0.26 27.93 -1.44
C SER A 121 0.42 27.23 -0.09
N ALA A 122 1.64 27.11 0.44
CA ALA A 122 1.84 26.65 1.81
C ALA A 122 1.40 27.71 2.83
N ASP A 123 1.68 28.97 2.56
CA ASP A 123 1.29 30.10 3.41
C ASP A 123 -0.23 30.31 3.44
N ASP A 124 -0.87 30.31 2.27
CA ASP A 124 -2.34 30.37 2.17
C ASP A 124 -3.04 29.29 3.02
N ILE A 125 -2.54 28.05 2.98
CA ILE A 125 -3.12 26.94 3.76
C ILE A 125 -2.93 27.16 5.26
N ARG A 126 -1.78 27.67 5.70
CA ARG A 126 -1.56 28.00 7.11
C ARG A 126 -2.55 29.06 7.55
N THR A 127 -2.70 30.11 6.76
CA THR A 127 -3.60 31.24 7.01
C THR A 127 -5.06 30.78 7.07
N ARG A 128 -5.57 30.09 6.05
CA ARG A 128 -6.94 29.57 6.04
C ARG A 128 -7.21 28.61 7.19
N ARG A 129 -6.28 27.71 7.51
CA ARG A 129 -6.42 26.81 8.67
C ARG A 129 -6.57 27.61 9.97
N ALA A 130 -5.73 28.62 10.18
CA ALA A 130 -5.74 29.44 11.39
C ALA A 130 -7.03 30.25 11.52
N LEU A 131 -7.46 30.92 10.43
CA LEU A 131 -8.69 31.71 10.39
C LEU A 131 -9.93 30.84 10.59
N GLU A 132 -10.00 29.69 9.93
CA GLU A 132 -11.15 28.78 10.00
C GLU A 132 -11.11 27.85 11.23
N ARG A 133 -10.08 27.96 12.09
CA ARG A 133 -9.86 27.12 13.27
C ARG A 133 -9.94 25.61 12.99
N LYS A 134 -9.53 25.20 11.78
CA LYS A 134 -9.57 23.79 11.38
C LYS A 134 -8.45 22.99 12.05
N SER A 135 -8.81 21.84 12.60
CA SER A 135 -7.84 20.89 13.18
C SER A 135 -6.91 20.32 12.10
N VAL A 136 -7.44 20.07 10.90
CA VAL A 136 -6.71 19.64 9.71
C VAL A 136 -7.27 20.33 8.47
N LEU A 137 -6.39 20.85 7.59
CA LEU A 137 -6.74 21.34 6.26
C LEU A 137 -5.84 20.65 5.22
N ARG A 138 -6.44 20.09 4.16
CA ARG A 138 -5.73 19.38 3.10
C ARG A 138 -6.04 20.02 1.75
N VAL A 139 -5.01 20.28 0.95
CA VAL A 139 -5.15 20.85 -0.39
C VAL A 139 -4.19 20.14 -1.33
N MET A 140 -4.68 19.79 -2.51
CA MET A 140 -3.89 19.31 -3.64
C MET A 140 -3.84 20.45 -4.67
N PRO A 141 -2.75 21.25 -4.69
CA PRO A 141 -2.59 22.25 -5.74
C PRO A 141 -2.41 21.58 -7.12
N LYS A 142 -2.50 22.39 -8.18
CA LYS A 142 -2.25 21.93 -9.54
C LYS A 142 -0.88 21.23 -9.64
N PRO A 143 -0.76 20.17 -10.45
CA PRO A 143 0.52 19.52 -10.69
C PRO A 143 1.52 20.54 -11.23
N LEU A 144 2.75 20.46 -10.74
CA LEU A 144 3.87 21.21 -11.29
C LEU A 144 4.37 20.41 -12.50
N GLN A 145 4.17 20.93 -13.71
CA GLN A 145 4.98 20.51 -14.86
C GLN A 145 6.36 21.14 -14.68
N GLY A 146 7.39 20.31 -14.56
CA GLY A 146 8.76 20.78 -14.38
C GLY A 146 9.59 20.50 -15.63
N GLU A 147 10.05 21.58 -16.27
CA GLU A 147 11.20 21.57 -17.17
C GLU A 147 12.48 21.11 -16.42
N ILE A 148 13.43 20.52 -17.17
CA ILE A 148 14.82 20.08 -16.83
C ILE A 148 14.90 18.63 -16.25
N LEU A 149 15.41 17.59 -16.93
CA LEU A 149 16.15 17.43 -18.21
C LEU A 149 15.50 16.32 -19.06
N GLU A 150 15.26 16.59 -20.34
CA GLU A 150 15.01 15.65 -21.47
C GLU A 150 13.95 14.52 -21.34
N ASP A 151 13.29 14.32 -20.20
CA ASP A 151 12.21 13.31 -20.08
C ASP A 151 11.03 13.86 -19.27
N GLU A 152 9.84 13.83 -19.87
CA GLU A 152 8.60 14.45 -19.39
C GLU A 152 8.05 13.78 -18.10
N THR A 153 8.54 14.17 -16.92
CA THR A 153 8.00 13.69 -15.63
C THR A 153 7.10 14.70 -14.92
N SER A 154 5.87 14.29 -14.59
CA SER A 154 4.90 15.11 -13.84
C SER A 154 5.15 15.06 -12.33
N ARG A 155 5.12 16.21 -11.64
CA ARG A 155 5.26 16.30 -10.17
C ARG A 155 3.95 16.72 -9.51
N LEU A 156 3.53 15.93 -8.53
CA LEU A 156 2.33 16.08 -7.73
C LEU A 156 2.66 16.55 -6.32
N ARG A 157 1.81 17.42 -5.77
CA ARG A 157 1.98 17.99 -4.44
C ARG A 157 0.74 17.73 -3.58
N SER A 158 0.98 17.37 -2.32
CA SER A 158 -0.03 17.28 -1.27
C SER A 158 0.39 18.11 -0.07
N HIS A 159 -0.53 18.90 0.46
CA HIS A 159 -0.35 19.53 1.76
C HIS A 159 -1.34 19.04 2.78
N ARG A 160 -0.86 18.88 4.01
CA ARG A 160 -1.69 18.63 5.20
C ARG A 160 -1.22 19.56 6.32
N GLY A 161 -2.04 20.54 6.71
CA GLY A 161 -1.80 21.33 7.92
C GLY A 161 -2.36 20.59 9.13
N ASN A 162 -1.57 20.35 10.17
CA ASN A 162 -1.99 19.80 11.46
C ASN A 162 -1.53 20.71 12.62
N ARG A 163 -1.82 20.31 13.87
CA ARG A 163 -1.37 21.09 15.06
C ARG A 163 0.15 21.18 15.18
N ASP A 164 0.88 20.24 14.58
CA ASP A 164 2.35 20.14 14.65
C ASP A 164 3.07 20.84 13.48
N GLY A 165 2.33 21.44 12.54
CA GLY A 165 2.89 22.19 11.41
C GLY A 165 2.24 21.87 10.07
N LEU A 166 2.99 22.10 8.99
CA LEU A 166 2.58 21.83 7.62
C LEU A 166 3.38 20.65 7.07
N ASP A 167 2.70 19.53 6.80
CA ASP A 167 3.26 18.36 6.11
C ASP A 167 3.08 18.53 4.59
N ILE A 168 4.18 18.74 3.87
CA ILE A 168 4.21 18.85 2.41
C ILE A 168 4.83 17.58 1.84
N ARG A 169 4.11 16.90 0.96
CA ARG A 169 4.59 15.71 0.26
C ARG A 169 4.65 15.97 -1.24
N PHE A 170 5.74 15.52 -1.84
CA PHE A 170 5.93 15.53 -3.28
C PHE A 170 5.92 14.11 -3.80
N VAL A 171 5.29 13.93 -4.95
CA VAL A 171 5.26 12.67 -5.71
C VAL A 171 5.64 12.99 -7.14
N VAL A 172 6.41 12.12 -7.78
CA VAL A 172 6.75 12.21 -9.20
C VAL A 172 6.16 11.01 -9.93
N THR A 173 5.64 11.21 -11.13
CA THR A 173 4.90 10.19 -11.87
C THR A 173 5.04 10.37 -13.38
N ASN A 174 4.99 9.26 -14.11
CA ASN A 174 4.83 9.23 -15.57
C ASN A 174 3.40 8.85 -16.00
N LEU A 175 2.43 8.89 -15.08
CA LEU A 175 1.02 8.68 -15.39
C LEU A 175 0.45 9.93 -16.07
N ASP A 176 -0.06 9.74 -17.29
CA ASP A 176 -0.66 10.77 -18.15
C ASP A 176 -2.15 11.02 -17.87
N LYS A 177 -2.78 10.12 -17.09
CA LYS A 177 -4.22 10.11 -16.83
C LYS A 177 -4.52 10.17 -15.34
N GLY A 178 -5.61 10.89 -15.02
CA GLY A 178 -6.14 11.03 -13.67
C GLY A 178 -5.82 12.40 -13.08
N SER A 179 -6.70 12.85 -12.17
CA SER A 179 -6.44 14.09 -11.44
C SER A 179 -5.25 13.91 -10.49
N ALA A 180 -4.60 15.03 -10.14
CA ALA A 180 -3.52 15.04 -9.16
C ALA A 180 -3.93 14.39 -7.83
N GLU A 181 -5.15 14.68 -7.39
CA GLU A 181 -5.76 14.09 -6.21
C GLU A 181 -5.95 12.58 -6.36
N HIS A 182 -6.42 12.09 -7.51
CA HIS A 182 -6.58 10.65 -7.74
C HIS A 182 -5.24 9.92 -7.73
N ILE A 183 -4.22 10.43 -8.43
CA ILE A 183 -2.89 9.82 -8.45
C ILE A 183 -2.31 9.81 -7.03
N TYR A 184 -2.47 10.90 -6.29
CA TYR A 184 -1.93 10.95 -4.95
C TYR A 184 -2.72 10.09 -3.95
N ASP A 185 -4.05 10.22 -3.85
CA ASP A 185 -4.84 9.56 -2.80
C ASP A 185 -5.20 8.11 -3.13
N VAL A 186 -5.51 7.83 -4.39
CA VAL A 186 -5.99 6.50 -4.80
C VAL A 186 -4.85 5.60 -5.27
N ILE A 187 -3.85 6.14 -5.97
CA ILE A 187 -2.76 5.32 -6.52
C ILE A 187 -1.57 5.29 -5.56
N TYR A 188 -0.97 6.45 -5.27
CA TYR A 188 0.24 6.55 -4.44
C TYR A 188 -0.05 6.24 -2.97
N CYS A 189 -1.02 6.96 -2.38
CA CYS A 189 -1.46 6.81 -1.00
C CYS A 189 -2.54 5.75 -0.83
N ALA A 190 -2.81 4.87 -1.81
CA ALA A 190 -3.75 3.75 -1.64
C ALA A 190 -3.42 3.05 -0.30
N ARG A 191 -4.21 3.41 0.73
CA ARG A 191 -3.79 3.59 2.13
C ARG A 191 -2.92 2.46 2.64
N GLY A 192 -1.82 2.78 3.32
CA GLY A 192 -1.20 2.05 4.47
C GLY A 192 -1.11 0.52 4.41
N ARG A 193 -1.42 -0.09 3.26
CA ARG A 193 -1.60 -1.53 3.10
C ARG A 193 -0.24 -2.16 3.17
N ALA A 194 0.74 -1.69 2.41
CA ALA A 194 2.09 -2.22 2.51
C ALA A 194 2.68 -2.11 3.94
N GLU A 195 2.56 -0.96 4.61
CA GLU A 195 3.04 -0.83 6.00
C GLU A 195 2.29 -1.80 6.94
N ASN A 196 0.97 -1.93 6.81
CA ASN A 196 0.19 -2.88 7.59
C ASN A 196 0.50 -4.34 7.23
N LEU A 197 0.77 -4.64 5.96
CA LEU A 197 1.17 -5.97 5.48
C LEU A 197 2.55 -6.34 6.02
N ILE A 198 3.50 -5.40 6.01
CA ILE A 198 4.80 -5.56 6.65
C ILE A 198 4.64 -5.75 8.16
N LYS A 199 3.82 -4.92 8.81
CA LYS A 199 3.50 -5.08 10.24
C LYS A 199 2.93 -6.45 10.54
N MET A 200 1.98 -6.95 9.76
CA MET A 200 1.42 -8.30 9.95
C MET A 200 2.47 -9.38 9.70
N HIS A 201 3.25 -9.27 8.62
CA HIS A 201 4.30 -10.22 8.28
C HIS A 201 5.36 -10.33 9.40
N LYS A 202 5.69 -9.20 10.04
CA LYS A 202 6.56 -9.15 11.21
C LYS A 202 5.87 -9.62 12.48
N SER A 203 4.77 -9.01 12.89
CA SER A 203 4.16 -9.28 14.21
C SER A 203 3.52 -10.65 14.31
N GLN A 204 2.98 -11.20 13.22
CA GLN A 204 2.24 -12.47 13.25
C GLN A 204 3.13 -13.66 12.89
N LEU A 205 4.22 -13.45 12.15
CA LEU A 205 5.10 -14.53 11.69
C LEU A 205 6.57 -14.33 12.04
N ALA A 206 6.92 -13.25 12.74
CA ALA A 206 8.29 -12.93 13.13
C ALA A 206 9.27 -12.88 11.94
N SER A 207 8.84 -12.33 10.80
CA SER A 207 9.68 -12.24 9.60
C SER A 207 10.95 -11.42 9.79
N ASP A 208 10.97 -10.55 10.80
CA ASP A 208 12.12 -9.76 11.26
C ASP A 208 12.99 -10.48 12.31
N ARG A 209 12.73 -11.76 12.59
CA ARG A 209 13.60 -12.58 13.46
C ARG A 209 14.75 -13.19 12.65
N THR A 210 15.67 -12.32 12.24
CA THR A 210 16.94 -12.69 11.60
C THR A 210 17.97 -13.05 12.66
N SER A 211 18.09 -14.34 12.99
CA SER A 211 18.97 -14.82 14.08
C SER A 211 20.23 -15.56 13.62
N CYS A 212 20.42 -15.73 12.31
CA CYS A 212 21.59 -16.43 11.79
C CYS A 212 22.75 -15.46 11.56
N ARG A 213 24.00 -15.91 11.76
CA ARG A 213 25.19 -15.11 11.42
C ARG A 213 25.34 -14.88 9.91
N SER A 214 24.90 -15.85 9.10
CA SER A 214 25.00 -15.82 7.64
C SER A 214 23.82 -15.05 7.02
N PRO A 215 24.07 -14.10 6.11
CA PRO A 215 23.02 -13.34 5.44
C PRO A 215 22.19 -14.23 4.50
N ILE A 216 22.80 -15.25 3.89
CA ILE A 216 22.08 -16.19 3.02
C ILE A 216 21.08 -17.01 3.85
N ALA A 217 21.48 -17.46 5.05
CA ALA A 217 20.58 -18.15 5.95
C ALA A 217 19.39 -17.26 6.38
N ASN A 218 19.65 -15.99 6.70
CA ASN A 218 18.59 -15.03 7.00
C ASN A 218 17.66 -14.75 5.79
N GLN A 219 18.19 -14.70 4.57
CA GLN A 219 17.39 -14.57 3.36
C GLN A 219 16.48 -15.79 3.14
N VAL A 220 16.97 -17.01 3.39
CA VAL A 220 16.16 -18.24 3.32
C VAL A 220 15.06 -18.21 4.36
N ARG A 221 15.36 -17.81 5.61
CA ARG A 221 14.36 -17.64 6.66
C ARG A 221 13.27 -16.66 6.25
N LEU A 222 13.65 -15.49 5.72
CA LEU A 222 12.69 -14.50 5.22
C LEU A 222 11.76 -15.08 4.15
N VAL A 223 12.30 -15.89 3.22
CA VAL A 223 11.49 -16.61 2.22
C VAL A 223 10.51 -17.59 2.86
N LEU A 224 10.95 -18.35 3.88
CA LEU A 224 10.07 -19.29 4.60
C LEU A 224 8.95 -18.57 5.36
N HIS A 225 9.25 -17.47 6.05
CA HIS A 225 8.24 -16.62 6.69
C HIS A 225 7.25 -16.06 5.65
N THR A 226 7.74 -15.70 4.46
CA THR A 226 6.90 -15.23 3.35
C THR A 226 5.97 -16.33 2.84
N ALA A 227 6.45 -17.57 2.72
CA ALA A 227 5.61 -18.70 2.33
C ALA A 227 4.53 -18.99 3.38
N ALA A 228 4.87 -18.92 4.68
CA ALA A 228 3.89 -19.01 5.75
C ALA A 228 2.85 -17.88 5.70
N TYR A 229 3.27 -16.66 5.34
CA TYR A 229 2.38 -15.51 5.15
C TYR A 229 1.39 -15.74 4.00
N TRP A 230 1.85 -16.31 2.89
CA TRP A 230 0.98 -16.73 1.79
C TRP A 230 -0.08 -17.73 2.24
N LEU A 231 0.29 -18.74 3.02
CA LEU A 231 -0.66 -19.71 3.58
C LEU A 231 -1.69 -19.02 4.49
N MET A 232 -1.22 -18.15 5.38
CA MET A 232 -2.10 -17.39 6.28
C MET A 232 -3.11 -16.52 5.53
N LEU A 233 -2.68 -15.80 4.48
CA LEU A 233 -3.58 -15.02 3.64
C LEU A 233 -4.62 -15.90 2.95
N THR A 234 -4.18 -17.03 2.39
CA THR A 234 -5.08 -17.99 1.71
C THR A 234 -6.14 -18.54 2.67
N LEU A 235 -5.75 -18.90 3.90
CA LEU A 235 -6.69 -19.37 4.93
C LEU A 235 -7.70 -18.29 5.34
N ARG A 236 -7.26 -17.03 5.44
CA ARG A 236 -8.16 -15.90 5.77
C ARG A 236 -9.17 -15.63 4.68
N GLU A 237 -8.74 -15.69 3.42
CA GLU A 237 -9.64 -15.58 2.27
C GLU A 237 -10.68 -16.70 2.30
N GLY A 238 -10.25 -17.96 2.47
CA GLY A 238 -11.16 -19.11 2.59
C GLY A 238 -12.14 -19.00 3.76
N GLY A 239 -11.66 -18.68 4.96
CA GLY A 239 -12.52 -18.54 6.15
C GLY A 239 -13.51 -17.37 6.05
N ALA A 240 -13.16 -16.28 5.36
CA ALA A 240 -14.08 -15.17 5.11
C ALA A 240 -15.21 -15.56 4.14
N HIS A 241 -14.92 -16.38 3.12
CA HIS A 241 -15.93 -16.94 2.24
C HIS A 241 -16.89 -17.86 3.00
N ASP A 242 -16.36 -18.71 3.88
CA ASP A 242 -17.17 -19.63 4.68
C ASP A 242 -18.07 -18.89 5.68
N ALA A 243 -17.55 -17.89 6.39
CA ALA A 243 -18.32 -17.06 7.32
C ALA A 243 -19.44 -16.27 6.61
N SER A 244 -19.18 -15.70 5.43
CA SER A 244 -20.20 -15.03 4.61
C SER A 244 -21.29 -16.00 4.13
N SER A 245 -20.90 -17.23 3.79
CA SER A 245 -21.86 -18.28 3.38
C SER A 245 -22.72 -18.76 4.55
N ALA A 246 -22.15 -18.83 5.76
CA ALA A 246 -22.84 -19.20 6.98
C ALA A 246 -23.85 -18.11 7.41
N GLN A 247 -23.45 -16.84 7.39
CA GLN A 247 -24.37 -15.71 7.67
C GLN A 247 -25.51 -15.61 6.65
N ARG A 248 -25.26 -15.90 5.37
CA ARG A 248 -26.34 -15.98 4.37
C ARG A 248 -27.31 -17.12 4.66
N ARG A 249 -26.82 -18.31 5.02
CA ARG A 249 -27.67 -19.46 5.38
C ARG A 249 -28.55 -19.18 6.60
N VAL A 250 -28.00 -18.54 7.64
CA VAL A 250 -28.77 -18.13 8.83
C VAL A 250 -29.82 -17.06 8.46
N GLY A 251 -29.47 -16.08 7.61
CA GLY A 251 -30.40 -15.07 7.12
C GLY A 251 -31.57 -15.64 6.32
N TYR A 252 -31.31 -16.59 5.41
CA TYR A 252 -32.34 -17.29 4.65
C TYR A 252 -33.26 -18.13 5.55
N ALA A 253 -32.70 -18.85 6.53
CA ALA A 253 -33.48 -19.63 7.50
C ALA A 253 -34.38 -18.72 8.36
N ALA A 254 -33.88 -17.58 8.81
CA ALA A 254 -34.66 -16.59 9.56
C ALA A 254 -35.80 -15.98 8.72
N ALA A 255 -35.54 -15.67 7.44
CA ALA A 255 -36.55 -15.15 6.52
C ALA A 255 -37.67 -16.18 6.23
N GLN A 256 -37.31 -17.46 6.02
CA GLN A 256 -38.28 -18.54 5.84
C GLN A 256 -39.13 -18.76 7.09
N ALA A 257 -38.52 -18.73 8.28
CA ALA A 257 -39.25 -18.84 9.54
C ALA A 257 -40.21 -17.66 9.78
N ALA A 258 -39.85 -16.44 9.34
CA ALA A 258 -40.74 -15.27 9.42
C ALA A 258 -41.91 -15.37 8.41
N GLN A 259 -41.65 -15.87 7.20
CA GLN A 259 -42.68 -16.12 6.19
C GLN A 259 -43.70 -17.18 6.67
N ALA A 260 -43.21 -18.28 7.26
CA ALA A 260 -44.04 -19.35 7.79
C ALA A 260 -44.96 -18.90 8.94
N ARG A 261 -44.48 -17.99 9.81
CA ARG A 261 -45.27 -17.38 10.88
C ARG A 261 -46.35 -16.42 10.36
N ARG A 262 -46.12 -15.75 9.23
CA ARG A 262 -47.13 -14.87 8.59
C ARG A 262 -48.23 -15.68 7.91
N THR A 263 -47.91 -16.83 7.32
CA THR A 263 -48.89 -17.70 6.68
C THR A 263 -49.81 -18.42 7.68
N THR A 264 -49.33 -18.78 8.87
CA THR A 264 -50.17 -19.38 9.91
C THR A 264 -51.08 -18.37 10.62
N ALA A 265 -50.71 -17.09 10.67
CA ALA A 265 -51.56 -16.04 11.24
C ALA A 265 -52.77 -15.67 10.37
N HIS A 266 -52.79 -16.06 9.08
CA HIS A 266 -53.88 -15.70 8.16
C HIS A 266 -55.02 -16.72 8.10
N GLN A 267 -54.90 -17.86 8.81
CA GLN A 267 -55.97 -18.84 9.00
C GLN A 267 -56.59 -18.68 10.40
N GLY A 268 -57.31 -17.58 10.62
CA GLY A 268 -58.17 -17.42 11.78
C GLY A 268 -59.46 -18.26 11.63
N PRO A 269 -60.08 -18.72 12.74
CA PRO A 269 -61.20 -19.67 12.68
C PRO A 269 -62.44 -19.01 12.06
N THR A 270 -62.98 -19.63 11.00
CA THR A 270 -64.25 -19.25 10.39
C THR A 270 -65.41 -19.67 11.29
N TYR A 271 -66.04 -18.72 11.98
CA TYR A 271 -67.31 -18.96 12.68
C TYR A 271 -68.44 -19.07 11.65
N GLY A 272 -69.05 -20.26 11.56
CA GLY A 272 -70.23 -20.52 10.72
C GLY A 272 -71.48 -19.85 11.27
N ARG A 273 -72.13 -19.02 10.45
CA ARG A 273 -73.49 -18.51 10.70
C ARG A 273 -74.50 -19.59 10.31
N THR A 274 -75.26 -20.08 11.29
CA THR A 274 -76.52 -20.81 11.06
C THR A 274 -77.64 -19.80 10.79
N GLY A 275 -78.31 -19.93 9.65
CA GLY A 275 -79.54 -19.20 9.32
C GLY A 275 -80.79 -19.87 9.92
N PRO A 276 -81.92 -19.16 10.07
CA PRO A 276 -83.10 -19.69 10.74
C PRO A 276 -83.92 -20.59 9.80
N ALA A 277 -84.43 -21.70 10.33
CA ALA A 277 -85.41 -22.55 9.67
C ALA A 277 -86.83 -22.07 10.00
N ALA A 278 -87.70 -22.06 8.99
CA ALA A 278 -89.15 -22.01 9.10
C ALA A 278 -89.71 -23.42 9.27
#